data_AF-A0AAW8RWU6-F1
#
_entry.id   AF-A0AAW8RWU6-F1
#
_cell.length_a   1.000
_cell.length_b   1.000
_cell.length_c   1.000
_cell.angle_alpha   90.00
_cell.angle_beta   90.00
_cell.angle_gamma   90.00
#
_symmetry.space_group_name_H-M   'P 1'
#
loop_
_entity.id
_entity.type
_entity.pdbx_description
1 polymer ?
#
loop_
_entity_poly.entity_id
_entity_poly.type
_entity_poly.pdbx_seq_one_letter_code
_entity_poly.pdbx_strand_id
1 'polypeptide(L)'
;MIKAIFKKSNNSFIEYEVTGHAHYAESGKDIVCAGVSTLFITITNQLLCKSYVKLHDQRVSILNPNEIDNGLVEALLCGLYDIQQNYPDHVLVEVVEVGNMIDANKVTVGTINLGYD
;
A
#
# COMPACT_ATOMS: atom_id res chain seq x y z
N MET A 1 8.91 11.10 7.83
CA MET A 1 7.57 10.53 7.70
C MET A 1 7.64 9.45 6.63
N ILE A 2 7.05 8.31 6.92
CA ILE A 2 6.89 7.16 6.03
C ILE A 2 5.65 7.42 5.17
N LYS A 3 5.72 7.08 3.88
CA LYS A 3 4.56 7.16 3.00
C LYS A 3 4.35 5.83 2.27
N ALA A 4 3.18 5.25 2.43
CA ALA A 4 2.71 4.06 1.73
C ALA A 4 1.60 4.45 0.75
N ILE A 5 1.77 4.08 -0.52
CA ILE A 5 0.80 4.35 -1.58
C ILE A 5 0.39 3.02 -2.19
N PHE A 6 -0.92 2.80 -2.29
CA PHE A 6 -1.52 1.63 -2.92
C PHE A 6 -2.31 2.09 -4.13
N LYS A 7 -2.15 1.41 -5.27
CA LYS A 7 -2.93 1.66 -6.48
C LYS A 7 -3.87 0.50 -6.73
N LYS A 8 -5.13 0.84 -6.91
CA LYS A 8 -6.21 -0.10 -7.21
C LYS A 8 -6.75 0.17 -8.62
N SER A 9 -7.14 -0.87 -9.33
CA SER A 9 -7.84 -0.76 -10.61
C SER A 9 -8.86 -1.88 -10.71
N ASN A 10 -10.10 -1.55 -11.07
CA ASN A 10 -11.23 -2.50 -11.12
C ASN A 10 -11.31 -3.38 -9.86
N ASN A 11 -11.22 -2.75 -8.69
CA ASN A 11 -11.24 -3.42 -7.39
C ASN A 11 -10.08 -4.40 -7.11
N SER A 12 -9.00 -4.37 -7.89
CA SER A 12 -7.78 -5.14 -7.63
C SER A 12 -6.57 -4.25 -7.37
N PHE A 13 -5.75 -4.61 -6.39
CA PHE A 13 -4.46 -3.95 -6.16
C PHE A 13 -3.47 -4.33 -7.26
N ILE A 14 -2.98 -3.31 -7.96
CA ILE A 14 -2.04 -3.49 -9.08
C ILE A 14 -0.64 -3.03 -8.72
N GLU A 15 -0.50 -2.16 -7.72
CA GLU A 15 0.79 -1.65 -7.28
C GLU A 15 0.74 -1.16 -5.84
N TYR A 16 1.86 -1.28 -5.13
CA TYR A 16 2.09 -0.54 -3.91
C TYR A 16 3.55 -0.10 -3.80
N GLU A 17 3.78 0.96 -3.05
CA GLU A 17 5.12 1.51 -2.81
C GLU A 17 5.18 2.08 -1.39
N VAL A 18 6.29 1.85 -0.71
CA VAL A 18 6.53 2.42 0.62
C VAL A 18 7.86 3.15 0.63
N THR A 19 7.86 4.43 1.00
CA THR A 19 9.03 5.32 0.98
C THR A 19 9.24 6.00 2.33
N GLY A 20 10.43 6.56 2.54
CA GLY A 20 10.76 7.29 3.78
C GLY A 20 11.28 6.41 4.92
N HIS A 21 11.57 5.14 4.66
CA HIS A 21 12.09 4.16 5.65
C HIS A 21 13.61 4.13 5.83
N ALA A 22 14.37 4.82 4.99
CA ALA A 22 15.83 4.66 4.92
C ALA A 22 16.64 5.58 5.84
N HIS A 23 16.01 6.25 6.83
CA HIS A 23 16.72 7.13 7.75
C HIS A 23 16.62 6.61 9.18
N TYR A 24 17.71 5.97 9.63
CA TYR A 24 18.05 5.78 11.04
C TYR A 24 17.82 7.10 11.78
N ALA A 25 16.90 7.13 12.75
CA ALA A 25 16.69 8.33 13.58
C ALA A 25 15.91 8.00 14.85
N GLU A 26 16.44 8.45 16.00
CA GLU A 26 15.84 8.60 17.34
C GLU A 26 14.97 7.47 17.93
N SER A 27 15.19 7.23 19.24
CA SER A 27 14.53 6.19 20.02
C SER A 27 13.00 6.24 19.88
N GLY A 28 12.40 5.17 19.35
CA GLY A 28 10.95 5.04 19.12
C GLY A 28 10.55 5.07 17.64
N LYS A 29 11.23 5.85 16.79
CA LYS A 29 11.01 5.82 15.33
C LYS A 29 11.49 4.50 14.72
N ASP A 30 12.54 3.91 15.32
CA ASP A 30 13.06 2.60 14.96
C ASP A 30 11.99 1.51 15.07
N ILE A 31 11.07 1.60 16.04
CA ILE A 31 10.00 0.61 16.25
C ILE A 31 8.94 0.73 15.15
N VAL A 32 8.52 1.96 14.80
CA VAL A 32 7.55 2.20 13.71
C VAL A 32 8.16 1.76 12.38
N CYS A 33 9.41 2.15 12.10
CA CYS A 33 10.14 1.70 10.90
C CYS A 33 10.26 0.17 10.84
N ALA A 34 10.57 -0.49 11.96
CA ALA A 34 10.67 -1.94 12.02
C ALA A 34 9.31 -2.62 11.77
N GLY A 35 8.22 -2.11 12.34
CA GLY A 35 6.86 -2.62 12.10
C GLY A 35 6.48 -2.55 10.63
N VAL A 36 6.62 -1.38 10.02
CA VAL A 36 6.31 -1.20 8.58
C VAL A 36 7.22 -2.05 7.69
N SER A 37 8.53 -2.08 7.97
CA SER A 37 9.49 -2.88 7.18
C SER A 37 9.16 -4.37 7.27
N THR A 38 8.79 -4.86 8.45
CA THR A 38 8.41 -6.27 8.64
C THR A 38 7.18 -6.63 7.82
N LEU A 39 6.13 -5.80 7.86
CA LEU A 39 4.91 -6.02 7.06
C LEU A 39 5.23 -5.98 5.55
N PHE A 40 5.91 -4.93 5.10
CA PHE A 40 6.26 -4.74 3.69
C PHE A 40 7.10 -5.90 3.15
N ILE A 41 8.18 -6.27 3.85
CA ILE A 41 9.08 -7.35 3.42
C ILE A 41 8.34 -8.70 3.41
N THR A 42 7.56 -9.00 4.45
CA THR A 42 6.85 -10.28 4.56
C THR A 42 5.86 -10.48 3.41
N ILE A 43 5.02 -9.48 3.15
CA ILE A 43 4.02 -9.54 2.08
C ILE A 43 4.67 -9.53 0.71
N THR A 44 5.68 -8.68 0.49
CA THR A 44 6.42 -8.64 -0.79
C THR A 44 7.08 -9.99 -1.08
N ASN A 45 7.70 -10.63 -0.09
CA ASN A 45 8.30 -11.95 -0.26
C ASN A 45 7.26 -13.03 -0.59
N GLN A 46 6.08 -13.00 0.03
CA GLN A 46 5.01 -13.95 -0.30
C GLN A 46 4.53 -13.77 -1.74
N LEU A 47 4.32 -12.52 -2.18
CA LEU A 47 3.92 -12.21 -3.55
C LEU A 47 4.99 -12.61 -4.57
N LEU A 48 6.28 -12.37 -4.29
CA LEU A 48 7.39 -12.78 -5.16
C LEU A 48 7.49 -14.31 -5.35
N CYS A 49 7.11 -15.09 -4.33
CA CYS A 49 7.15 -16.55 -4.41
C CYS A 49 5.96 -17.16 -5.17
N LYS A 50 4.81 -16.47 -5.22
CA LYS A 50 3.53 -17.08 -5.66
C LYS A 50 2.90 -16.40 -6.87
N SER A 51 3.37 -15.21 -7.23
CA SER A 51 2.66 -14.31 -8.15
C SER A 51 3.62 -13.70 -9.17
N TYR A 52 3.07 -13.15 -10.27
CA TYR A 52 3.86 -12.45 -11.27
C TYR A 52 4.06 -11.00 -10.86
N VAL A 53 5.18 -10.72 -10.20
CA VAL A 53 5.46 -9.40 -9.62
C VAL A 53 6.70 -8.77 -10.25
N LYS A 54 6.64 -7.46 -10.48
CA LYS A 54 7.82 -6.64 -10.80
C LYS A 54 8.18 -5.80 -9.57
N LEU A 55 9.40 -5.97 -9.10
CA LEU A 55 9.98 -5.12 -8.05
C LEU A 55 11.00 -4.19 -8.70
N HIS A 56 10.81 -2.88 -8.54
CA HIS A 56 11.80 -1.86 -8.89
C HIS A 56 11.98 -0.93 -7.69
N ASP A 57 13.15 -0.97 -7.07
CA ASP A 57 13.43 -0.32 -5.78
C ASP A 57 12.43 -0.73 -4.69
N GLN A 58 11.57 0.20 -4.27
CA GLN A 58 10.53 0.01 -3.24
C GLN A 58 9.12 -0.07 -3.83
N ARG A 59 8.99 -0.08 -5.17
CA ARG A 59 7.72 -0.17 -5.88
C ARG A 59 7.48 -1.60 -6.35
N VAL A 60 6.32 -2.12 -5.99
CA VAL A 60 5.87 -3.48 -6.28
C VAL A 60 4.68 -3.41 -7.20
N SER A 61 4.81 -3.92 -8.43
CA SER A 61 3.70 -4.02 -9.40
C SER A 61 3.28 -5.48 -9.55
N ILE A 62 1.99 -5.75 -9.40
CA ILE A 62 1.41 -7.10 -9.49
C ILE A 62 0.78 -7.26 -10.88
N LEU A 63 1.27 -8.22 -11.65
CA LEU A 63 0.76 -8.52 -12.99
C LEU A 63 -0.35 -9.57 -12.87
N ASN A 64 -1.54 -9.23 -13.35
CA ASN A 64 -2.73 -10.08 -13.28
C ASN A 64 -3.08 -10.53 -11.85
N PRO A 65 -3.37 -9.57 -10.94
CA PRO A 65 -3.67 -9.88 -9.54
C PRO A 65 -4.89 -10.82 -9.43
N ASN A 66 -4.77 -11.82 -8.55
CA ASN A 66 -5.87 -12.71 -8.17
C ASN A 66 -6.39 -12.39 -6.76
N GLU A 67 -7.35 -13.18 -6.27
CA GLU A 67 -7.95 -12.99 -4.94
C GLU A 67 -6.93 -13.13 -3.79
N ILE A 68 -6.00 -14.08 -3.89
CA ILE A 68 -4.95 -14.30 -2.89
C ILE A 68 -3.99 -13.10 -2.86
N ASP A 69 -3.60 -12.60 -4.04
CA ASP A 69 -2.73 -11.42 -4.14
C ASP A 69 -3.39 -10.20 -3.50
N ASN A 70 -4.68 -9.99 -3.79
CA ASN A 70 -5.46 -8.92 -3.20
C ASN A 70 -5.54 -9.04 -1.68
N GLY A 71 -5.82 -10.23 -1.14
CA GLY A 71 -5.86 -10.46 0.30
C GLY A 71 -4.51 -10.20 0.99
N LEU A 72 -3.40 -10.53 0.34
CA LEU A 72 -2.06 -10.21 0.85
C LEU A 72 -1.78 -8.71 0.88
N VAL A 73 -2.14 -7.98 -0.18
CA VAL A 73 -1.99 -6.52 -0.22
C VAL A 73 -2.95 -5.84 0.74
N GLU A 74 -4.17 -6.34 0.91
CA GLU A 74 -5.14 -5.85 1.89
C GLU A 74 -4.65 -6.06 3.32
N ALA A 75 -4.03 -7.20 3.63
CA ALA A 75 -3.39 -7.42 4.92
C ALA A 75 -2.26 -6.41 5.20
N LEU A 76 -1.44 -6.09 4.18
CA LEU A 76 -0.43 -5.03 4.28
C LEU A 76 -1.11 -3.68 4.55
N LEU A 77 -2.13 -3.33 3.76
CA LEU A 77 -2.86 -2.07 3.87
C LEU A 77 -3.46 -1.88 5.27
N CYS A 78 -4.18 -2.88 5.79
CA CYS A 78 -4.76 -2.84 7.14
C CYS A 78 -3.69 -2.67 8.21
N GLY A 79 -2.60 -3.44 8.15
CA GLY A 79 -1.50 -3.30 9.11
C GLY A 79 -0.84 -1.92 9.09
N LEU A 80 -0.67 -1.31 7.91
CA LEU A 80 -0.13 0.05 7.81
C LEU A 80 -1.13 1.11 8.25
N TYR A 81 -2.42 0.92 8.02
CA TYR A 81 -3.46 1.81 8.56
C TYR A 81 -3.49 1.79 10.09
N ASP A 82 -3.38 0.61 10.71
CA ASP A 82 -3.30 0.50 12.17
C ASP A 82 -2.07 1.23 12.71
N ILE A 83 -0.91 1.07 12.07
CA ILE A 83 0.31 1.82 12.45
C ILE A 83 0.08 3.32 12.29
N GLN A 84 -0.53 3.79 11.20
CA GLN A 84 -0.85 5.21 11.02
C GLN A 84 -1.78 5.73 12.12
N GLN A 85 -2.82 4.98 12.50
CA GLN A 85 -3.75 5.41 13.55
C GLN A 85 -3.04 5.59 14.90
N ASN A 86 -2.10 4.71 15.23
CA ASN A 86 -1.33 4.79 16.47
C ASN A 86 -0.17 5.80 16.39
N TYR A 87 0.33 6.10 15.19
CA TYR A 87 1.50 6.95 14.94
C TYR A 87 1.27 7.91 13.74
N PRO A 88 0.28 8.81 13.80
CA PRO A 88 -0.18 9.58 12.63
C PRO A 88 0.85 10.58 12.09
N ASP A 89 1.77 11.08 12.93
CA ASP A 89 2.86 11.98 12.51
C ASP A 89 4.02 11.24 11.83
N HIS A 90 3.99 9.90 11.84
CA HIS A 90 5.09 9.06 11.37
C HIS A 90 4.77 8.29 10.09
N VAL A 91 3.51 7.91 9.86
CA VAL A 91 3.09 7.09 8.72
C VAL A 91 1.88 7.72 8.03
N LEU A 92 1.94 7.82 6.70
CA LEU A 92 0.83 8.20 5.85
C LEU A 92 0.52 7.08 4.84
N VAL A 93 -0.74 6.68 4.75
CA VAL A 93 -1.26 5.60 3.90
C VAL A 93 -2.32 6.18 2.97
N GLU A 94 -2.12 6.01 1.66
CA GLU A 94 -3.01 6.49 0.62
C GLU A 94 -3.39 5.34 -0.33
N VAL A 95 -4.67 5.28 -0.71
CA VAL A 95 -5.17 4.39 -1.78
C VAL A 95 -5.61 5.25 -2.95
N VAL A 96 -5.11 4.96 -4.14
CA VAL A 96 -5.39 5.67 -5.38
C VAL A 96 -6.10 4.73 -6.35
N GLU A 97 -7.30 5.08 -6.77
CA GLU A 97 -8.00 4.40 -7.87
C GLU A 97 -7.42 4.86 -9.21
N VAL A 98 -6.92 3.91 -9.98
CA VAL A 98 -6.43 4.11 -11.34
C VAL A 98 -7.54 3.68 -12.28
N GLY A 99 -8.30 4.67 -12.75
CA GLY A 99 -9.33 4.44 -13.77
C GLY A 99 -8.71 3.84 -15.03
N ASN A 100 -9.36 2.80 -15.56
CA ASN A 100 -9.08 2.40 -16.93
C ASN A 100 -9.49 3.54 -17.86
N MET A 101 -8.58 3.96 -18.74
CA MET A 101 -8.93 4.73 -19.94
C MET A 101 -9.76 3.86 -20.89
N ILE A 102 -11.02 3.61 -20.53
CA ILE A 102 -12.11 3.19 -21.41
C ILE A 102 -13.38 3.94 -20.99
N ASP A 103 -13.27 5.27 -20.90
CA ASP A 103 -14.30 6.19 -21.41
C ASP A 103 -13.72 7.61 -21.37
N ALA A 104 -13.50 8.24 -22.52
CA ALA A 104 -12.95 9.60 -22.60
C ALA A 104 -13.95 10.69 -22.14
N ASN A 105 -15.05 10.33 -21.46
CA ASN A 105 -16.17 11.23 -21.20
C ASN A 105 -16.83 11.15 -19.82
N LYS A 106 -16.21 10.55 -18.79
CA LYS A 106 -16.73 10.65 -17.41
C LYS A 106 -15.65 10.99 -16.40
N VAL A 107 -15.42 12.30 -16.25
CA VAL A 107 -14.79 12.86 -15.05
C VAL A 107 -15.86 12.93 -13.97
N THR A 108 -15.77 12.06 -12.96
CA THR A 108 -16.48 12.28 -11.69
C THR A 108 -15.44 12.23 -10.57
N VAL A 109 -15.09 13.41 -10.06
CA VAL A 109 -14.32 13.55 -8.82
C VAL A 109 -15.29 13.25 -7.68
N GLY A 110 -15.19 12.06 -7.09
CA GLY A 110 -15.98 11.64 -5.93
C GLY A 110 -15.10 11.55 -4.70
N THR A 111 -15.27 12.48 -3.76
CA THR A 111 -14.71 12.40 -2.41
C THR A 111 -15.37 11.23 -1.68
N ILE A 112 -14.59 10.26 -1.21
CA ILE A 112 -15.11 9.10 -0.48
C ILE A 112 -15.36 9.52 0.97
N ASN A 113 -16.64 9.53 1.37
CA ASN A 113 -17.06 9.65 2.75
C ASN A 113 -16.88 8.27 3.41
N LEU A 114 -15.94 8.14 4.34
CA LEU A 114 -15.85 6.96 5.21
C LEU A 114 -16.84 7.17 6.36
N GLY A 115 -18.09 6.75 6.12
CA GLY A 115 -19.08 6.63 7.19
C GLY A 115 -18.76 5.40 8.03
N TYR A 116 -18.49 5.62 9.32
CA TYR A 116 -18.65 4.59 10.35
C TYR A 116 -19.99 4.88 11.02
N ASP A 117 -20.93 3.93 10.93
CA ASP A 117 -22.10 3.83 11.82
C ASP A 117 -21.68 3.18 13.15
#